data_AF-A0A972GN77-F1
#
_entry.id   AF-A0A972GN77-F1
#
_cell.length_a   1.000
_cell.length_b   1.000
_cell.length_c   1.000
_cell.angle_alpha   90.00
_cell.angle_beta   90.00
_cell.angle_gamma   90.00
#
_symmetry.space_group_name_H-M   'P 1'
#
loop_
_entity.id
_entity.type
_entity.pdbx_description
1 polymer ?
#
loop_
_entity_poly.entity_id
_entity_poly.type
_entity_poly.pdbx_seq_one_letter_code
_entity_poly.pdbx_strand_id
1 'polypeptide(L)' 'MITSTQLESRIHSYVGELNKLVNVLGYELSSPEVVKKSMELDLLILEAMRSQKKRFHQNEAS' A
#
# COMPACT_ATOMS: atom_id res chain seq x y z
N MET A 1 -13.29 4.29 -9.86
CA MET A 1 -13.47 3.67 -8.53
C MET A 1 -12.50 2.50 -8.48
N ILE A 2 -11.46 2.55 -7.65
CA ILE A 2 -10.55 1.41 -7.48
C ILE A 2 -11.30 0.39 -6.62
N THR A 3 -11.44 -0.83 -7.12
CA THR A 3 -12.09 -1.92 -6.36
C THR A 3 -11.10 -2.48 -5.33
N SER A 4 -11.61 -3.05 -4.24
CA SER A 4 -10.77 -3.66 -3.19
C SER A 4 -9.72 -4.61 -3.76
N THR A 5 -10.08 -5.41 -4.76
CA THR A 5 -9.17 -6.35 -5.44
C THR A 5 -8.04 -5.66 -6.20
N GLN A 6 -8.28 -4.52 -6.85
CA GLN A 6 -7.22 -3.77 -7.53
C GLN A 6 -6.23 -3.15 -6.53
N LEU A 7 -6.74 -2.73 -5.37
CA LEU A 7 -5.93 -2.18 -4.30
C LEU A 7 -5.08 -3.26 -3.64
N GLU A 8 -5.64 -4.42 -3.35
CA GLU A 8 -4.91 -5.59 -2.84
C GLU A 8 -3.79 -6.02 -3.79
N SER A 9 -4.06 -6.10 -5.10
CA SER A 9 -3.02 -6.41 -6.10
C SER A 9 -1.89 -5.38 -6.10
N ARG A 10 -2.21 -4.09 -5.94
CA ARG A 10 -1.19 -3.04 -5.84
C ARG A 10 -0.37 -3.16 -4.56
N ILE A 11 -1.01 -3.39 -3.41
CA ILE A 11 -0.32 -3.64 -2.13
C ILE A 11 0.66 -4.81 -2.28
N HIS A 12 0.19 -5.94 -2.81
CA HIS A 12 1.03 -7.12 -3.04
C HIS A 12 2.21 -6.85 -3.97
N SER A 13 2.00 -6.06 -5.03
CA SER A 13 3.07 -5.64 -5.92
C SER A 13 4.14 -4.83 -5.18
N TYR A 14 3.74 -3.82 -4.40
CA TYR A 14 4.67 -2.98 -3.64
C TYR A 14 5.45 -3.79 -2.59
N VAL A 15 4.79 -4.73 -1.89
CA VAL A 15 5.44 -5.65 -0.95
C VAL A 15 6.46 -6.53 -1.67
N GLY A 16 6.11 -7.06 -2.85
CA GLY A 16 7.03 -7.86 -3.66
C GLY A 16 8.26 -7.07 -4.11
N GLU A 17 8.08 -5.81 -4.51
CA GLU A 17 9.19 -4.93 -4.89
C GLU A 17 10.09 -4.56 -3.70
N LEU A 18 9.53 -4.28 -2.53
CA LEU A 18 10.30 -4.06 -1.30
C LEU A 18 11.09 -5.31 -0.91
N ASN A 19 10.46 -6.49 -0.98
CA ASN A 19 11.13 -7.76 -0.75
C ASN A 19 12.30 -7.98 -1.72
N LYS A 20 12.12 -7.61 -3.00
CA LYS A 20 13.21 -7.68 -3.99
C LYS A 20 14.36 -6.73 -3.65
N LEU A 21 14.06 -5.49 -3.25
CA LEU A 21 15.10 -4.53 -2.89
C LEU A 21 15.93 -5.00 -1.69
N VAL A 22 15.26 -5.48 -0.63
CA VAL A 22 15.95 -5.87 0.61
C VAL A 22 16.61 -7.25 0.48
N ASN A 23 15.87 -8.26 0.02
CA ASN A 23 16.32 -9.65 0.07
C ASN A 23 17.03 -10.14 -1.19
N VAL A 24 16.76 -9.54 -2.36
CA VAL A 24 17.41 -9.96 -3.62
C VAL A 24 18.57 -9.03 -3.98
N LEU A 25 18.36 -7.72 -3.84
CA LEU A 25 19.35 -6.71 -4.20
C LEU A 25 20.22 -6.28 -3.00
N GLY A 26 19.85 -6.67 -1.78
CA GLY A 26 20.65 -6.42 -0.58
C GLY A 26 20.66 -4.97 -0.12
N TYR A 27 19.69 -4.15 -0.54
CA TYR A 27 19.58 -2.77 -0.07
C TYR A 27 19.24 -2.74 1.42
N GLU A 28 19.90 -1.85 2.15
CA GLU A 28 19.55 -1.58 3.54
C GLU A 28 18.16 -0.95 3.65
N LEU A 29 17.48 -1.16 4.77
CA LEU A 29 16.15 -0.58 5.03
C LEU A 29 16.18 0.95 5.04
N SER A 30 17.34 1.53 5.36
CA SER A 30 17.63 2.97 5.33
C SER A 30 17.97 3.49 3.93
N SER A 31 18.10 2.63 2.92
CA SER A 31 18.35 3.05 1.55
C SER A 31 17.19 3.94 1.06
N PRO A 32 17.50 5.07 0.39
CA PRO A 32 16.47 5.99 -0.11
C PRO A 32 15.46 5.30 -1.03
N GLU A 33 15.87 4.29 -1.81
CA GLU A 33 14.95 3.51 -2.65
C GLU A 33 13.95 2.69 -1.82
N VAL A 34 14.41 2.04 -0.76
CA VAL A 34 13.57 1.22 0.13
C VAL A 34 12.62 2.12 0.92
N VAL A 35 13.13 3.21 1.49
CA VAL A 35 12.33 4.18 2.23
C VAL A 35 11.25 4.81 1.35
N LYS A 36 11.61 5.24 0.14
CA LYS A 36 10.64 5.83 -0.81
C LYS A 36 9.52 4.84 -1.14
N LYS A 37 9.85 3.61 -1.49
CA LYS A 37 8.84 2.59 -1.80
C LYS A 37 7.99 2.19 -0.59
N SER A 38 8.58 2.17 0.62
CA SER A 38 7.82 1.93 1.85
C SER A 38 6.80 3.04 2.07
N MET A 39 7.20 4.30 1.88
CA MET A 39 6.31 5.44 2.02
C MET A 39 5.16 5.42 1.00
N GLU A 40 5.42 5.00 -0.25
CA GLU A 40 4.37 4.81 -1.26
C GLU A 40 3.37 3.72 -0.84
N LEU A 41 3.84 2.61 -0.27
CA LEU A 41 3.00 1.55 0.26
C LEU A 41 2.15 2.03 1.44
N ASP A 42 2.72 2.77 2.37
CA ASP A 42 2.01 3.38 3.50
C ASP A 42 0.88 4.31 3.03
N LEU A 43 1.15 5.18 2.05
CA LEU A 43 0.13 6.06 1.47
C LEU A 43 -1.02 5.27 0.82
N LEU A 44 -0.69 4.19 0.12
CA LEU A 44 -1.68 3.31 -0.52
C LEU A 44 -2.58 2.62 0.53
N ILE A 45 -2.01 2.16 1.65
CA ILE A 45 -2.75 1.57 2.76
C ILE A 45 -3.64 2.62 3.44
N LEU A 46 -3.12 3.83 3.67
CA LEU A 46 -3.92 4.92 4.25
C LEU A 46 -5.09 5.30 3.35
N GLU A 47 -4.91 5.32 2.03
CA GLU A 47 -5.97 5.55 1.05
C GLU A 47 -7.02 4.42 1.09
N ALA A 48 -6.58 3.16 1.23
CA ALA A 48 -7.45 2.01 1.41
C ALA A 48 -8.34 2.16 2.65
N MET A 49 -7.72 2.44 3.80
CA MET A 49 -8.41 2.56 5.07
C MET A 49 -9.40 3.74 5.06
N ARG A 50 -9.03 4.88 4.46
CA ARG A 50 -9.94 6.02 4.28
C ARG A 50 -11.13 5.68 3.40
N SER A 51 -10.90 4.94 2.31
CA SER A 51 -11.95 4.54 1.39
C SER A 51 -12.92 3.55 2.03
N GLN A 52 -12.43 2.64 2.88
CA GLN A 52 -13.29 1.79 3.70
C GLN A 52 -14.09 2.62 4.73
N LYS A 53 -13.44 3.55 5.45
CA LYS A 53 -14.12 4.40 6.44
C LYS A 53 -15.25 5.24 5.83
N LYS A 54 -15.07 5.78 4.62
CA LYS A 54 -16.13 6.50 3.89
C LYS A 54 -17.32 5.61 3.54
N ARG A 55 -17.05 4.35 3.18
CA ARG A 55 -18.08 3.36 2.85
C ARG A 55 -18.90 2.93 4.08
N PHE A 56 -18.30 2.89 5.27
CA PHE A 56 -19.03 2.62 6.52
C PHE A 56 -19.98 3.78 6.90
N HIS A 57 -19.56 5.03 6.72
CA HIS A 57 -20.43 6.19 7.04
C HIS A 57 -21.55 6.44 6.02
N GLN A 58 -21.45 5.90 4.79
CA GLN A 58 -22.54 5.97 3.82
C GLN A 58 -23.65 4.95 4.07
N ASN A 59 -23.36 3.84 4.75
CA ASN A 59 -24.33 2.79 5.04
C ASN A 59 -25.17 3.02 6.31
N GLU A 60 -24.82 3.98 7.17
CA GLU A 60 -25.60 4.34 8.36
C GLU A 60 -26.57 5.51 8.13
N ALA A 61 -26.59 6.08 6.93
CA ALA A 61 -27.45 7.20 6.54
C ALA A 61 -28.49 6.84 5.45
N SER A 62 -28.78 5.55 5.25
CA SER A 62 -29.84 5.05 4.35
C SER A 62 -30.87 4.22 5.10
#